data_AF-A0A432KED4-F1
#
_entry.id   AF-A0A432KED4-F1
#
_cell.length_a   1.000
_cell.length_b   1.000
_cell.length_c   1.000
_cell.angle_alpha   90.00
_cell.angle_beta   90.00
_cell.angle_gamma   90.00
#
_symmetry.space_group_name_H-M   'P 1'
#
loop_
_entity.id
_entity.type
_entity.pdbx_description
1 polymer ?
#
loop_
_entity_poly.entity_id
_entity_poly.type
_entity_poly.pdbx_seq_one_letter_code
_entity_poly.pdbx_strand_id
1 'polypeptide(L)'
;MADKELGLLAHLMRRAGFGATHLELEEYQAQGYEATVDALVHPEDAPEWDDDLFRRYQPDLNSVMYFESAQNYWMYKMINSKRPLEEKIALFWHGLFATAYGKLNHAKGVVNQTDTFRRHGLGSFHNILMELSRDPAMIFWLDNKDNHKDAPNENYGRELLELFSMGIGNYTEDDVKNCARAFTGWTIANDEYMSVRASRDSIWPSGRIDWQFEYRPEDHDDTEKHFLGRTGNFNGEDIIDIIAMRPATSWFISGKLYNYFVSDTPNEEAIAFLAEEYRKSNGDIRSMLRALFMSDFFKSEDVWYAKVKSPTELVVGTARLAGSFTTPQWDITNLASDANFMGQEILNPPTVEGWHTGTEWVDTGTLVERVNSSALVIGDVLQPGVQAMIRRLKNRQDSYQPDELVDECLLLVGGLQVSDGTHERLVEFAANFGEVSFTPEDAVSCSEQQVVELLQVILATREYQMA
;
A
#
# COMPACT_ATOMS: atom_id res chain seq x y z
N MET A 1 -27.25 13.14 -8.65
CA MET A 1 -26.26 13.93 -7.89
C MET A 1 -25.73 13.14 -6.71
N ALA A 2 -26.57 12.70 -5.77
CA ALA A 2 -26.14 11.87 -4.62
C ALA A 2 -25.44 10.55 -5.02
N ASP A 3 -25.91 9.89 -6.08
CA ASP A 3 -25.34 8.62 -6.57
C ASP A 3 -23.94 8.79 -7.20
N LYS A 4 -23.72 9.90 -7.92
CA LYS A 4 -22.43 10.23 -8.54
C LYS A 4 -21.37 10.63 -7.52
N GLU A 5 -21.77 11.35 -6.47
CA GLU A 5 -20.86 11.69 -5.36
C GLU A 5 -20.46 10.45 -4.56
N LEU A 6 -21.41 9.54 -4.31
CA LEU A 6 -21.12 8.27 -3.64
C LEU A 6 -20.15 7.41 -4.45
N GLY A 7 -20.36 7.29 -5.77
CA GLY A 7 -19.43 6.60 -6.67
C GLY A 7 -18.02 7.20 -6.66
N LEU A 8 -17.93 8.53 -6.65
CA LEU A 8 -16.65 9.25 -6.57
C LEU A 8 -15.94 9.03 -5.22
N LEU A 9 -16.67 9.05 -4.10
CA LEU A 9 -16.14 8.72 -2.77
C LEU A 9 -15.69 7.26 -2.70
N ALA A 10 -16.45 6.34 -3.28
CA ALA A 10 -16.06 4.94 -3.37
C ALA A 10 -14.77 4.75 -4.17
N HIS A 11 -14.61 5.45 -5.30
CA HIS A 11 -13.36 5.48 -6.05
C HIS A 11 -12.20 6.04 -5.21
N LEU A 12 -12.40 7.19 -4.56
CA LEU A 12 -11.41 7.78 -3.66
C LEU A 12 -10.97 6.77 -2.59
N MET A 13 -11.90 6.09 -1.91
CA MET A 13 -11.56 5.15 -0.85
C MET A 13 -10.89 3.87 -1.36
N ARG A 14 -11.14 3.44 -2.61
CA ARG A 14 -10.37 2.36 -3.25
C ARG A 14 -8.92 2.77 -3.53
N ARG A 15 -8.68 4.04 -3.89
CA ARG A 15 -7.34 4.55 -4.25
C ARG A 15 -6.54 5.07 -3.06
N ALA A 16 -7.13 5.87 -2.19
CA ALA A 16 -6.52 6.49 -1.02
C ALA A 16 -6.58 5.61 0.24
N GLY A 17 -7.38 4.53 0.22
CA GLY A 17 -7.45 3.53 1.28
C GLY A 17 -7.46 2.13 0.72
N PHE A 18 -8.14 1.22 1.41
CA PHE A 18 -8.34 -0.17 0.98
C PHE A 18 -9.81 -0.45 0.67
N GLY A 19 -10.54 0.56 0.18
CA GLY A 19 -11.99 0.55 0.07
C GLY A 19 -12.68 0.97 1.37
N ALA A 20 -14.00 1.18 1.26
CA ALA A 20 -14.85 1.58 2.37
C ALA A 20 -16.14 0.76 2.35
N THR A 21 -16.65 0.46 3.54
CA THR A 21 -17.98 -0.15 3.70
C THR A 21 -19.06 0.87 3.32
N HIS A 22 -20.26 0.40 3.01
CA HIS A 22 -21.38 1.29 2.70
C HIS A 22 -21.68 2.31 3.82
N LEU A 23 -21.53 1.90 5.09
CA LEU A 23 -21.70 2.80 6.24
C LEU A 23 -20.64 3.91 6.26
N GLU A 24 -19.37 3.57 6.05
CA GLU A 24 -18.29 4.56 5.96
C GLU A 24 -18.52 5.52 4.78
N LEU A 25 -19.03 5.03 3.64
CA LEU A 25 -19.35 5.88 2.49
C LEU A 25 -20.47 6.88 2.79
N GLU A 26 -21.50 6.49 3.55
CA GLU A 26 -22.54 7.42 4.02
C GLU A 26 -21.97 8.50 4.96
N GLU A 27 -21.04 8.12 5.84
CA GLU A 27 -20.36 9.06 6.74
C GLU A 27 -19.50 10.07 5.95
N TYR A 28 -18.75 9.62 4.94
CA TYR A 28 -17.97 10.50 4.07
C TYR A 28 -18.86 11.38 3.19
N GLN A 29 -19.98 10.85 2.71
CA GLN A 29 -20.96 11.64 1.95
C GLN A 29 -21.55 12.76 2.80
N ALA A 30 -21.81 12.50 4.09
CA ALA A 30 -22.29 13.53 5.02
C ALA A 30 -21.24 14.64 5.28
N GLN A 31 -19.95 14.32 5.20
CA GLN A 31 -18.85 15.28 5.34
C GLN A 31 -18.61 16.07 4.03
N GLY A 32 -18.83 15.43 2.89
CA GLY A 32 -18.55 15.96 1.56
C GLY A 32 -17.16 15.55 1.05
N TYR A 33 -17.01 15.52 -0.27
CA TYR A 33 -15.79 15.05 -0.94
C TYR A 33 -14.52 15.82 -0.52
N GLU A 34 -14.57 17.15 -0.55
CA GLU A 34 -13.37 17.96 -0.29
C GLU A 34 -12.88 17.81 1.15
N ALA A 35 -13.81 17.83 2.11
CA ALA A 35 -13.49 17.61 3.52
C ALA A 35 -12.93 16.20 3.76
N THR A 36 -13.44 15.19 3.05
CA THR A 36 -12.91 13.82 3.12
C THR A 36 -11.47 13.75 2.60
N VAL A 37 -11.17 14.39 1.46
CA VAL A 37 -9.79 14.46 0.94
C VAL A 37 -8.87 15.19 1.93
N ASP A 38 -9.31 16.31 2.49
CA ASP A 38 -8.55 17.07 3.47
C ASP A 38 -8.26 16.25 4.74
N ALA A 39 -9.24 15.50 5.25
CA ALA A 39 -9.06 14.61 6.38
C ALA A 39 -8.08 13.45 6.07
N LEU A 40 -8.16 12.86 4.87
CA LEU A 40 -7.27 11.75 4.46
C LEU A 40 -5.80 12.18 4.41
N VAL A 41 -5.52 13.38 3.89
CA VAL A 41 -4.15 13.90 3.79
C VAL A 41 -3.60 14.46 5.12
N HIS A 42 -4.42 14.50 6.19
CA HIS A 42 -4.03 14.84 7.56
C HIS A 42 -4.30 13.68 8.53
N PRO A 43 -3.61 12.53 8.38
CA PRO A 43 -3.85 11.37 9.24
C PRO A 43 -3.61 11.65 10.72
N GLU A 44 -2.80 12.66 11.07
CA GLU A 44 -2.57 13.09 12.45
C GLU A 44 -3.83 13.55 13.20
N ASP A 45 -4.88 13.97 12.47
CA ASP A 45 -6.16 14.39 13.06
C ASP A 45 -7.02 13.18 13.50
N ALA A 46 -6.72 11.99 12.97
CA ALA A 46 -7.36 10.74 13.38
C ALA A 46 -6.60 10.10 14.56
N PRO A 47 -7.28 9.29 15.40
CA PRO A 47 -6.64 8.58 16.51
C PRO A 47 -5.40 7.80 16.07
N GLU A 48 -4.34 7.88 16.86
CA GLU A 48 -3.13 7.10 16.64
C GLU A 48 -3.41 5.60 16.81
N TRP A 49 -2.65 4.80 16.08
CA TRP A 49 -2.72 3.34 16.17
C TRP A 49 -2.24 2.83 17.53
N ASP A 50 -3.06 2.03 18.19
CA ASP A 50 -2.72 1.40 19.47
C ASP A 50 -2.09 0.01 19.26
N ASP A 51 -0.77 -0.05 19.40
CA ASP A 51 -0.01 -1.30 19.34
C ASP A 51 -0.28 -2.24 20.53
N ASP A 52 -0.76 -1.74 21.67
CA ASP A 52 -0.84 -2.53 22.91
C ASP A 52 -1.80 -3.70 22.74
N LEU A 53 -2.92 -3.49 22.05
CA LEU A 53 -3.88 -4.57 21.80
C LEU A 53 -3.22 -5.68 21.00
N PHE A 54 -2.54 -5.36 19.90
CA PHE A 54 -1.96 -6.38 19.02
C PHE A 54 -0.76 -7.08 19.68
N ARG A 55 0.11 -6.34 20.39
CA ARG A 55 1.24 -6.88 21.17
C ARG A 55 0.82 -7.85 22.28
N ARG A 56 -0.39 -7.71 22.85
CA ARG A 56 -0.94 -8.67 23.83
C ARG A 56 -1.22 -10.05 23.21
N TYR A 57 -1.56 -10.09 21.92
CA TYR A 57 -1.85 -11.34 21.19
C TYR A 57 -0.61 -11.90 20.46
N GLN A 58 0.33 -11.02 20.10
CA GLN A 58 1.60 -11.38 19.45
C GLN A 58 2.79 -10.77 20.23
N PRO A 59 3.23 -11.44 21.32
CA PRO A 59 4.28 -10.90 22.19
C PRO A 59 5.66 -10.82 21.53
N ASP A 60 5.89 -11.55 20.44
CA ASP A 60 7.16 -11.53 19.71
C ASP A 60 7.38 -10.20 18.96
N LEU A 61 6.35 -9.38 18.77
CA LEU A 61 6.45 -8.06 18.13
C LEU A 61 7.35 -7.06 18.84
N ASN A 62 7.69 -7.29 20.11
CA ASN A 62 8.65 -6.45 20.81
C ASN A 62 10.03 -6.48 20.11
N SER A 63 10.42 -7.64 19.57
CA SER A 63 11.64 -7.82 18.77
C SER A 63 11.35 -8.18 17.31
N VAL A 64 10.08 -8.42 16.95
CA VAL A 64 9.58 -8.90 15.65
C VAL A 64 10.48 -10.02 15.12
N MET A 65 10.53 -11.12 15.87
CA MET A 65 11.45 -12.22 15.57
C MET A 65 11.05 -13.00 14.32
N TYR A 66 9.75 -13.11 14.08
CA TYR A 66 9.20 -13.89 12.98
C TYR A 66 8.71 -12.97 11.86
N PHE A 67 8.97 -13.39 10.63
CA PHE A 67 8.55 -12.67 9.44
C PHE A 67 7.02 -12.63 9.33
N GLU A 68 6.37 -13.74 9.64
CA GLU A 68 4.92 -13.89 9.63
C GLU A 68 4.25 -12.93 10.63
N SER A 69 4.83 -12.73 11.82
CA SER A 69 4.34 -11.74 12.78
C SER A 69 4.41 -10.31 12.24
N ALA A 70 5.45 -9.99 11.48
CA ALA A 70 5.58 -8.68 10.84
C ALA A 70 4.51 -8.46 9.76
N GLN A 71 4.25 -9.49 8.94
CA GLN A 71 3.19 -9.46 7.92
C GLN A 71 1.81 -9.33 8.56
N ASN A 72 1.55 -10.13 9.60
CA ASN A 72 0.31 -10.11 10.36
C ASN A 72 0.05 -8.74 10.98
N TYR A 73 1.09 -8.13 11.57
CA TYR A 73 1.02 -6.79 12.13
C TYR A 73 0.57 -5.76 11.10
N TRP A 74 1.22 -5.73 9.94
CA TRP A 74 0.86 -4.75 8.93
C TRP A 74 -0.52 -5.03 8.31
N MET A 75 -0.85 -6.30 8.04
CA MET A 75 -2.17 -6.69 7.54
C MET A 75 -3.28 -6.23 8.49
N TYR A 76 -3.11 -6.48 9.80
CA TYR A 76 -4.07 -6.06 10.82
C TYR A 76 -4.22 -4.54 10.87
N LYS A 77 -3.11 -3.79 10.72
CA LYS A 77 -3.11 -2.32 10.69
C LYS A 77 -3.81 -1.77 9.44
N MET A 78 -3.57 -2.35 8.26
CA MET A 78 -4.24 -1.96 7.01
C MET A 78 -5.75 -2.20 7.06
N ILE A 79 -6.20 -3.24 7.75
CA ILE A 79 -7.63 -3.55 7.94
C ILE A 79 -8.29 -2.56 8.92
N ASN A 80 -7.63 -2.26 10.05
CA ASN A 80 -8.32 -1.63 11.19
C ASN A 80 -7.96 -0.15 11.44
N SER A 81 -6.86 0.36 10.87
CA SER A 81 -6.42 1.72 11.11
C SER A 81 -7.47 2.75 10.66
N LYS A 82 -7.60 3.83 11.44
CA LYS A 82 -8.40 5.01 11.07
C LYS A 82 -7.60 6.02 10.23
N ARG A 83 -6.38 5.66 9.84
CA ARG A 83 -5.47 6.42 8.98
C ARG A 83 -5.18 5.64 7.68
N PRO A 84 -6.18 5.40 6.82
CA PRO A 84 -6.01 4.52 5.66
C PRO A 84 -4.97 5.04 4.66
N LEU A 85 -4.88 6.36 4.46
CA LEU A 85 -3.89 6.95 3.55
C LEU A 85 -2.45 6.79 4.09
N GLU A 86 -2.25 6.81 5.40
CA GLU A 86 -0.94 6.60 6.03
C GLU A 86 -0.41 5.17 5.73
N GLU A 87 -1.28 4.16 5.78
CA GLU A 87 -0.92 2.80 5.39
C GLU A 87 -0.76 2.65 3.88
N LYS A 88 -1.61 3.33 3.10
CA LYS A 88 -1.56 3.29 1.65
C LYS A 88 -0.27 3.91 1.08
N ILE A 89 0.15 5.05 1.64
CA ILE A 89 1.38 5.71 1.25
C ILE A 89 2.61 4.92 1.73
N ALA A 90 2.55 4.27 2.89
CA ALA A 90 3.60 3.36 3.33
C ALA A 90 3.76 2.16 2.39
N LEU A 91 2.66 1.57 1.91
CA LEU A 91 2.68 0.50 0.92
C LEU A 91 3.26 0.96 -0.43
N PHE A 92 2.91 2.18 -0.88
CA PHE A 92 3.50 2.80 -2.06
C PHE A 92 5.02 2.95 -1.92
N TRP A 93 5.49 3.57 -0.84
CA TRP A 93 6.91 3.81 -0.62
C TRP A 93 7.70 2.51 -0.46
N HIS A 94 7.14 1.51 0.22
CA HIS A 94 7.80 0.21 0.35
C HIS A 94 7.84 -0.56 -0.97
N GLY A 95 6.86 -0.35 -1.85
CA GLY A 95 6.91 -0.86 -3.22
C GLY A 95 7.94 -0.14 -4.10
N LEU A 96 8.16 1.15 -3.90
CA LEU A 96 9.14 1.94 -4.67
C LEU A 96 10.58 1.79 -4.14
N PHE A 97 10.73 1.77 -2.82
CA PHE A 97 12.00 1.67 -2.10
C PHE A 97 12.14 0.29 -1.49
N ALA A 98 12.12 -0.71 -2.37
CA ALA A 98 12.05 -2.10 -2.01
C ALA A 98 13.22 -2.52 -1.10
N THR A 99 12.88 -3.10 0.05
CA THR A 99 13.80 -3.93 0.84
C THR A 99 13.09 -5.21 1.25
N ALA A 100 13.77 -6.35 1.14
CA ALA A 100 13.11 -7.64 1.29
C ALA A 100 13.69 -8.44 2.46
N TYR A 101 12.80 -9.03 3.26
CA TYR A 101 13.19 -9.94 4.33
C TYR A 101 14.12 -11.06 3.85
N GLY A 102 13.95 -11.57 2.62
CA GLY A 102 14.78 -12.64 2.07
C GLY A 102 16.28 -12.35 2.06
N LYS A 103 16.70 -11.11 1.75
CA LYS A 103 18.13 -10.71 1.83
C LYS A 103 18.52 -10.29 3.25
N LEU A 104 17.67 -9.53 3.92
CA LEU A 104 17.99 -8.93 5.23
C LEU A 104 18.03 -9.97 6.35
N ASN A 105 17.14 -10.96 6.28
CA ASN A 105 16.84 -11.92 7.34
C ASN A 105 16.61 -11.20 8.69
N HIS A 106 15.92 -10.04 8.63
CA HIS A 106 15.74 -9.12 9.75
C HIS A 106 14.37 -8.42 9.67
N ALA A 107 13.29 -9.10 10.10
CA ALA A 107 11.92 -8.62 9.95
C ALA A 107 11.69 -7.23 10.59
N LYS A 108 12.26 -7.00 11.78
CA LYS A 108 12.24 -5.70 12.46
C LYS A 108 12.82 -4.55 11.62
N GLY A 109 13.82 -4.84 10.77
CA GLY A 109 14.44 -3.82 9.92
C GLY A 109 13.48 -3.33 8.85
N VAL A 110 12.77 -4.27 8.21
CA VAL A 110 11.73 -3.95 7.21
C VAL A 110 10.55 -3.25 7.87
N VAL A 111 10.11 -3.71 9.06
CA VAL A 111 9.03 -3.03 9.82
C VAL A 111 9.42 -1.59 10.14
N ASN A 112 10.61 -1.36 10.68
CA ASN A 112 11.10 -0.01 11.00
C ASN A 112 11.10 0.90 9.76
N GLN A 113 11.48 0.38 8.59
CA GLN A 113 11.41 1.12 7.33
C GLN A 113 9.95 1.49 6.98
N THR A 114 9.00 0.56 7.10
CA THR A 114 7.58 0.89 6.87
C THR A 114 7.05 1.92 7.87
N ASP A 115 7.50 1.90 9.13
CA ASP A 115 7.16 2.91 10.14
C ASP A 115 7.78 4.27 9.82
N THR A 116 8.97 4.31 9.23
CA THR A 116 9.55 5.55 8.66
C THR A 116 8.68 6.08 7.53
N PHE A 117 8.18 5.24 6.64
CA PHE A 117 7.25 5.67 5.58
C PHE A 117 5.91 6.15 6.11
N ARG A 118 5.39 5.61 7.21
CA ARG A 118 4.20 6.17 7.88
C ARG A 118 4.47 7.57 8.44
N ARG A 119 5.59 7.75 9.13
CA ARG A 119 5.96 9.02 9.78
C ARG A 119 6.30 10.13 8.80
N HIS A 120 6.95 9.80 7.69
CA HIS A 120 7.53 10.79 6.77
C HIS A 120 6.96 10.73 5.35
N GLY A 121 6.17 9.72 5.00
CA GLY A 121 5.72 9.47 3.63
C GLY A 121 4.79 10.54 3.03
N LEU A 122 4.20 11.40 3.87
CA LEU A 122 3.44 12.58 3.44
C LEU A 122 4.25 13.89 3.58
N GLY A 123 5.52 13.83 3.98
CA GLY A 123 6.39 15.00 4.11
C GLY A 123 7.04 15.41 2.79
N SER A 124 8.18 16.09 2.88
CA SER A 124 8.97 16.43 1.69
C SER A 124 9.70 15.20 1.14
N PHE A 125 9.75 15.07 -0.19
CA PHE A 125 10.49 14.02 -0.86
C PHE A 125 11.98 14.01 -0.49
N HIS A 126 12.56 15.19 -0.28
CA HIS A 126 13.89 15.35 0.28
C HIS A 126 14.05 14.59 1.61
N ASN A 127 13.14 14.80 2.56
CA ASN A 127 13.21 14.15 3.86
C ASN A 127 12.99 12.63 3.74
N ILE A 128 12.12 12.19 2.83
CA ILE A 128 11.92 10.77 2.55
C ILE A 128 13.21 10.12 2.03
N LEU A 129 13.90 10.75 1.08
CA LEU A 129 15.19 10.27 0.58
C LEU A 129 16.26 10.29 1.67
N MET A 130 16.29 11.31 2.53
CA MET A 130 17.22 11.40 3.66
C MET A 130 17.04 10.24 4.63
N GLU A 131 15.81 10.02 5.09
CA GLU A 131 15.49 8.93 6.01
C GLU A 131 15.71 7.56 5.37
N LEU A 132 15.42 7.41 4.08
CA LEU A 132 15.73 6.19 3.32
C LEU A 132 17.24 5.93 3.23
N SER A 133 18.04 6.97 3.01
CA SER A 133 19.50 6.85 2.89
C SER A 133 20.16 6.47 4.22
N ARG A 134 19.52 6.84 5.33
CA ARG A 134 19.94 6.46 6.69
C ARG A 134 19.33 5.16 7.17
N ASP A 135 18.35 4.61 6.45
CA ASP A 135 17.64 3.41 6.84
C ASP A 135 18.57 2.18 6.79
N PRO A 136 18.81 1.49 7.92
CA PRO A 136 19.73 0.36 7.94
C PRO A 136 19.29 -0.81 7.05
N ALA A 137 17.98 -0.99 6.86
CA ALA A 137 17.46 -2.00 5.94
C ALA A 137 17.89 -1.68 4.49
N MET A 138 17.80 -0.42 4.07
CA MET A 138 18.26 0.01 2.74
C MET A 138 19.80 -0.04 2.60
N ILE A 139 20.55 0.40 3.62
CA ILE A 139 22.02 0.33 3.62
C ILE A 139 22.50 -1.12 3.44
N PHE A 140 21.84 -2.08 4.10
CA PHE A 140 22.13 -3.50 3.92
C PHE A 140 21.65 -4.01 2.55
N TRP A 141 20.44 -3.61 2.14
CA TRP A 141 19.82 -4.07 0.89
C TRP A 141 20.64 -3.73 -0.35
N LEU A 142 21.29 -2.57 -0.38
CA LEU A 142 22.12 -2.11 -1.50
C LEU A 142 23.63 -2.14 -1.21
N ASP A 143 24.02 -2.89 -0.17
CA ASP A 143 25.41 -3.17 0.18
C ASP A 143 26.24 -1.88 0.42
N ASN A 144 25.60 -0.79 0.86
CA ASN A 144 26.29 0.47 1.18
C ASN A 144 27.13 0.34 2.46
N LYS A 145 26.85 -0.65 3.32
CA LYS A 145 27.73 -1.00 4.44
C LYS A 145 29.15 -1.40 3.99
N ASP A 146 29.30 -1.85 2.74
CA ASP A 146 30.58 -2.23 2.12
C ASP A 146 31.14 -1.10 1.21
N ASN A 147 30.56 0.10 1.28
CA ASN A 147 30.98 1.28 0.51
C ASN A 147 32.03 2.10 1.28
N HIS A 148 33.29 1.87 0.94
CA HIS A 148 34.45 2.47 1.63
C HIS A 148 35.15 3.48 0.71
N LYS A 149 35.79 4.51 1.28
CA LYS A 149 36.54 5.50 0.48
C LYS A 149 37.59 4.89 -0.46
N ASP A 150 38.23 3.79 -0.04
CA ASP A 150 39.28 3.11 -0.81
C ASP A 150 38.72 2.05 -1.77
N ALA A 151 37.43 1.70 -1.64
CA ALA A 151 36.72 0.77 -2.49
C ALA A 151 35.23 1.17 -2.63
N PRO A 152 34.93 2.24 -3.40
CA PRO A 152 33.56 2.72 -3.54
C PRO A 152 32.64 1.67 -4.20
N ASN A 153 31.47 1.46 -3.60
CA ASN A 153 30.43 0.58 -4.12
C ASN A 153 29.32 1.41 -4.79
N GLU A 154 29.18 1.25 -6.11
CA GLU A 154 28.25 2.04 -6.92
C GLU A 154 26.78 1.63 -6.77
N ASN A 155 26.47 0.49 -6.14
CA ASN A 155 25.12 -0.07 -6.12
C ASN A 155 24.08 0.93 -5.58
N TYR A 156 24.24 1.39 -4.33
CA TYR A 156 23.33 2.37 -3.75
C TYR A 156 23.24 3.68 -4.56
N GLY A 157 24.39 4.20 -5.01
CA GLY A 157 24.45 5.43 -5.79
C GLY A 157 23.73 5.31 -7.14
N ARG A 158 23.79 4.14 -7.79
CA ARG A 158 23.10 3.87 -9.06
C ARG A 158 21.60 3.80 -8.83
N GLU A 159 21.15 2.99 -7.88
CA GLU A 159 19.71 2.81 -7.62
C GLU A 159 19.03 4.10 -7.12
N LEU A 160 19.74 4.90 -6.33
CA LEU A 160 19.26 6.20 -5.87
C LEU A 160 18.91 7.12 -7.05
N LEU A 161 19.75 7.16 -8.09
CA LEU A 161 19.53 7.99 -9.28
C LEU A 161 18.53 7.34 -10.24
N GLU A 162 18.67 6.04 -10.48
CA GLU A 162 17.95 5.28 -11.49
C GLU A 162 16.52 4.93 -11.07
N LEU A 163 16.38 4.21 -9.96
CA LEU A 163 15.11 3.61 -9.54
C LEU A 163 14.36 4.43 -8.50
N PHE A 164 15.05 5.29 -7.75
CA PHE A 164 14.44 5.97 -6.59
C PHE A 164 14.14 7.44 -6.82
N SER A 165 14.79 8.11 -7.78
CA SER A 165 14.64 9.57 -7.90
C SER A 165 14.52 10.15 -9.30
N MET A 166 15.34 9.79 -10.28
CA MET A 166 15.38 10.52 -11.56
C MET A 166 15.05 9.68 -12.79
N GLY A 167 15.25 8.37 -12.73
CA GLY A 167 15.10 7.52 -13.92
C GLY A 167 16.30 7.59 -14.86
N ILE A 168 16.44 6.54 -15.69
CA ILE A 168 17.49 6.39 -16.69
C ILE A 168 17.51 7.60 -17.64
N GLY A 169 18.72 8.06 -17.98
CA GLY A 169 18.95 9.12 -18.98
C GLY A 169 19.04 10.54 -18.40
N ASN A 170 18.86 10.70 -17.08
CA ASN A 170 18.92 12.00 -16.40
C ASN A 170 20.25 12.27 -15.65
N TYR A 171 21.17 11.31 -15.67
CA TYR A 171 22.49 11.35 -15.03
C TYR A 171 23.52 10.65 -15.92
N THR A 172 24.80 10.85 -15.62
CA THR A 172 25.92 10.19 -16.28
C THR A 172 26.53 9.10 -15.41
N GLU A 173 27.33 8.22 -16.00
CA GLU A 173 28.10 7.23 -15.24
C GLU A 173 29.09 7.87 -14.24
N ASP A 174 29.57 9.09 -14.53
CA ASP A 174 30.41 9.85 -13.60
C ASP A 174 29.61 10.33 -12.38
N ASP A 175 28.33 10.70 -12.58
CA ASP A 175 27.44 11.06 -11.48
C ASP A 175 27.19 9.87 -10.54
N VAL A 176 27.06 8.64 -11.09
CA VAL A 176 26.93 7.41 -10.29
C VAL A 176 28.13 7.22 -9.38
N LYS A 177 29.34 7.37 -9.93
CA LYS A 177 30.60 7.23 -9.18
C LYS A 177 30.74 8.27 -8.09
N ASN A 178 30.47 9.53 -8.40
CA ASN A 178 30.56 10.61 -7.42
C ASN A 178 29.47 10.52 -6.34
N CYS A 179 28.27 10.04 -6.71
CA CYS A 179 27.21 9.69 -5.77
C CYS A 179 27.69 8.59 -4.80
N ALA A 180 28.22 7.48 -5.32
CA ALA A 180 28.75 6.38 -4.52
C ALA A 180 29.83 6.85 -3.53
N ARG A 181 30.78 7.66 -4.01
CA ARG A 181 31.84 8.24 -3.17
C ARG A 181 31.29 9.13 -2.06
N ALA A 182 30.22 9.88 -2.31
CA ALA A 182 29.59 10.72 -1.29
C ALA A 182 28.86 9.92 -0.19
N PHE A 183 28.43 8.69 -0.47
CA PHE A 183 27.81 7.80 0.53
C PHE A 183 28.81 6.87 1.25
N THR A 184 30.11 7.04 1.03
CA THR A 184 31.14 6.33 1.80
C THR A 184 31.09 6.74 3.28
N GLY A 185 31.31 5.77 4.17
CA GLY A 185 31.21 5.97 5.63
C GLY A 185 29.78 5.90 6.19
N TRP A 186 28.74 5.82 5.36
CA TRP A 186 27.36 5.58 5.82
C TRP A 186 27.13 4.07 6.00
N THR A 187 27.02 3.62 7.24
CA THR A 187 26.99 2.19 7.56
C THR A 187 26.01 1.86 8.69
N ILE A 188 26.01 0.59 9.09
CA ILE A 188 25.15 0.04 10.15
C ILE A 188 26.01 -0.17 11.39
N ALA A 189 25.54 0.34 12.53
CA ALA A 189 26.18 0.10 13.81
C ALA A 189 26.09 -1.38 14.20
N ASN A 190 27.15 -1.88 14.86
CA ASN A 190 27.21 -3.23 15.44
C ASN A 190 27.08 -4.39 14.42
N ASP A 191 27.33 -4.15 13.14
CA ASP A 191 27.28 -5.15 12.07
C ASP A 191 28.21 -6.36 12.35
N GLU A 192 29.44 -6.09 12.81
CA GLU A 192 30.42 -7.10 13.18
C GLU A 192 29.93 -7.94 14.37
N TYR A 193 29.44 -7.29 15.42
CA TYR A 193 28.92 -7.99 16.60
C TYR A 193 27.71 -8.87 16.26
N MET A 194 26.81 -8.37 15.41
CA MET A 194 25.66 -9.14 14.94
C MET A 194 26.07 -10.34 14.08
N SER A 195 27.09 -10.18 13.24
CA SER A 195 27.68 -11.29 12.47
C SER A 195 28.27 -12.37 13.40
N VAL A 196 28.92 -11.97 14.50
CA VAL A 196 29.41 -12.90 15.53
C VAL A 196 28.25 -13.59 16.26
N ARG A 197 27.18 -12.89 16.64
CA ARG A 197 26.02 -13.55 17.28
C ARG A 197 25.33 -14.54 16.34
N ALA A 198 25.18 -14.18 15.06
CA ALA A 198 24.57 -15.04 14.05
C ALA A 198 25.39 -16.31 13.80
N SER A 199 26.71 -16.19 13.62
CA SER A 199 27.60 -17.35 13.42
C SER A 199 27.66 -18.31 14.63
N ARG A 200 27.31 -17.83 15.83
CA ARG A 200 27.30 -18.60 17.08
C ARG A 200 25.91 -19.10 17.49
N ASP A 201 24.92 -19.01 16.59
CA ASP A 201 23.51 -19.38 16.85
C ASP A 201 22.95 -18.77 18.16
N SER A 202 23.44 -17.57 18.51
CA SER A 202 23.15 -16.91 19.78
C SER A 202 22.04 -15.86 19.63
N ILE A 203 21.25 -15.94 18.55
CA ILE A 203 20.12 -15.05 18.26
C ILE A 203 18.92 -15.42 19.14
N TRP A 204 18.73 -16.70 19.46
CA TRP A 204 17.62 -17.17 20.27
C TRP A 204 17.93 -17.12 21.79
N PRO A 205 16.94 -16.82 22.66
CA PRO A 205 15.53 -16.51 22.38
C PRO A 205 15.23 -15.00 22.22
N SER A 206 16.23 -14.13 22.35
CA SER A 206 16.03 -12.67 22.45
C SER A 206 15.96 -11.95 21.10
N GLY A 207 16.18 -12.65 20.00
CA GLY A 207 16.19 -12.09 18.65
C GLY A 207 17.50 -11.38 18.29
N ARG A 208 17.44 -10.72 17.13
CA ARG A 208 18.51 -9.88 16.61
C ARG A 208 18.50 -8.53 17.33
N ILE A 209 19.66 -7.86 17.38
CA ILE A 209 19.71 -6.48 17.86
C ILE A 209 19.25 -5.59 16.72
N ASP A 210 18.39 -4.63 17.04
CA ASP A 210 17.92 -3.64 16.09
C ASP A 210 19.09 -2.91 15.43
N TRP A 211 19.09 -2.89 14.11
CA TRP A 211 20.07 -2.14 13.35
C TRP A 211 19.89 -0.64 13.58
N GLN A 212 21.02 0.05 13.67
CA GLN A 212 21.08 1.50 13.84
C GLN A 212 22.00 2.07 12.78
N PHE A 213 21.68 3.27 12.31
CA PHE A 213 22.54 4.03 11.41
C PHE A 213 23.82 4.49 12.14
N GLU A 214 24.96 4.43 11.46
CA GLU A 214 26.23 4.97 11.92
C GLU A 214 26.94 5.67 10.75
N TYR A 215 27.42 6.90 10.98
CA TYR A 215 28.30 7.59 10.05
C TYR A 215 29.74 7.56 10.57
N ARG A 216 30.65 6.99 9.77
CA ARG A 216 32.09 6.83 10.04
C ARG A 216 32.89 7.84 9.22
N PRO A 217 33.24 9.01 9.78
CA PRO A 217 33.95 10.05 9.03
C PRO A 217 35.34 9.59 8.55
N GLU A 218 35.99 8.68 9.28
CA GLU A 218 37.30 8.13 8.90
C GLU A 218 37.28 7.27 7.63
N ASP A 219 36.10 6.78 7.25
CA ASP A 219 35.87 5.93 6.08
C ASP A 219 35.19 6.67 4.92
N HIS A 220 34.91 7.97 5.11
CA HIS A 220 34.38 8.84 4.08
C HIS A 220 35.47 9.35 3.13
N ASP A 221 35.15 9.48 1.86
CA ASP A 221 35.98 10.13 0.85
C ASP A 221 35.76 11.65 0.88
N ASP A 222 36.62 12.39 1.59
CA ASP A 222 36.57 13.86 1.69
C ASP A 222 37.15 14.63 0.48
N THR A 223 37.41 13.96 -0.65
CA THR A 223 37.93 14.65 -1.83
C THR A 223 36.82 15.35 -2.62
N GLU A 224 37.23 16.27 -3.51
CA GLU A 224 36.31 17.00 -4.38
C GLU A 224 35.57 16.06 -5.34
N LYS A 225 34.26 16.25 -5.45
CA LYS A 225 33.35 15.46 -6.28
C LYS A 225 32.63 16.37 -7.26
N HIS A 226 32.41 15.87 -8.47
CA HIS A 226 31.58 16.53 -9.46
C HIS A 226 30.27 15.75 -9.60
N PHE A 227 29.13 16.41 -9.36
CA PHE A 227 27.82 15.74 -9.36
C PHE A 227 26.75 16.67 -9.93
N LEU A 228 26.07 16.21 -10.98
CA LEU A 228 24.98 16.88 -11.69
C LEU A 228 25.28 18.34 -12.05
N GLY A 229 26.52 18.60 -12.48
CA GLY A 229 27.01 19.93 -12.88
C GLY A 229 27.46 20.83 -11.73
N ARG A 230 27.51 20.33 -10.48
CA ARG A 230 28.06 21.04 -9.32
C ARG A 230 29.36 20.38 -8.88
N THR A 231 30.25 21.17 -8.27
CA THR A 231 31.53 20.68 -7.74
C THR A 231 31.66 21.10 -6.28
N GLY A 232 32.09 20.18 -5.42
CA GLY A 232 32.29 20.43 -4.01
C GLY A 232 32.77 19.19 -3.26
N ASN A 233 33.12 19.34 -1.98
CA ASN A 233 33.31 18.19 -1.10
C ASN A 233 31.94 17.72 -0.59
N PHE A 234 31.22 16.96 -1.41
CA PHE A 234 29.87 16.51 -1.09
C PHE A 234 29.85 15.27 -0.19
N ASN A 235 28.97 15.27 0.80
CA ASN A 235 28.53 14.09 1.54
C ASN A 235 27.16 13.61 1.00
N GLY A 236 26.67 12.48 1.49
CA GLY A 236 25.37 11.92 1.11
C GLY A 236 24.21 12.90 1.29
N GLU A 237 24.26 13.75 2.32
CA GLU A 237 23.24 14.79 2.55
C GLU A 237 23.20 15.80 1.40
N ASP A 238 24.36 16.29 0.95
CA ASP A 238 24.46 17.25 -0.15
C ASP A 238 23.97 16.64 -1.47
N ILE A 239 24.24 15.34 -1.69
CA ILE A 239 23.74 14.63 -2.88
C ILE A 239 22.22 14.59 -2.89
N ILE A 240 21.59 14.31 -1.75
CA ILE A 240 20.13 14.27 -1.62
C ILE A 240 19.53 15.67 -1.84
N ASP A 241 20.15 16.72 -1.31
CA ASP A 241 19.77 18.12 -1.57
C ASP A 241 19.77 18.43 -3.07
N ILE A 242 20.82 18.00 -3.78
CA ILE A 242 20.97 18.25 -5.22
C ILE A 242 19.91 17.47 -6.00
N ILE A 243 19.69 16.19 -5.69
CA ILE A 243 18.72 15.32 -6.38
C ILE A 243 17.31 15.86 -6.20
N ALA A 244 16.89 16.17 -4.97
CA ALA A 244 15.51 16.58 -4.67
C ALA A 244 15.06 17.84 -5.43
N MET A 245 16.02 18.71 -5.82
CA MET A 245 15.76 19.95 -6.57
C MET A 245 15.72 19.75 -8.10
N ARG A 246 16.02 18.56 -8.63
CA ARG A 246 16.08 18.34 -10.08
C ARG A 246 14.68 18.29 -10.69
N PRO A 247 14.45 18.91 -11.87
CA PRO A 247 13.20 18.72 -12.61
C PRO A 247 12.91 17.26 -12.96
N ALA A 248 13.96 16.46 -13.26
CA ALA A 248 13.80 15.02 -13.51
C ALA A 248 13.13 14.32 -12.33
N THR A 249 13.49 14.69 -11.10
CA THR A 249 12.91 14.14 -9.88
C THR A 249 11.43 14.50 -9.71
N SER A 250 11.05 15.74 -10.03
CA SER A 250 9.63 16.14 -10.00
C SER A 250 8.77 15.30 -10.97
N TRP A 251 9.29 14.98 -12.15
CA TRP A 251 8.60 14.16 -13.15
C TRP A 251 8.55 12.69 -12.73
N PHE A 252 9.65 12.17 -12.22
CA PHE A 252 9.75 10.78 -11.75
C PHE A 252 8.73 10.48 -10.66
N ILE A 253 8.71 11.27 -9.59
CA ILE A 253 7.80 11.03 -8.45
C ILE A 253 6.34 11.28 -8.84
N SER A 254 6.07 12.29 -9.65
CA SER A 254 4.73 12.54 -10.18
C SER A 254 4.21 11.37 -11.02
N GLY A 255 5.07 10.76 -11.85
CA GLY A 255 4.74 9.56 -12.61
C GLY A 255 4.43 8.36 -11.73
N LYS A 256 5.25 8.12 -10.68
CA LYS A 256 5.03 7.02 -9.73
C LYS A 256 3.75 7.20 -8.92
N LEU A 257 3.48 8.41 -8.41
CA LEU A 257 2.23 8.72 -7.70
C LEU A 257 1.01 8.59 -8.61
N TYR A 258 1.08 9.09 -9.84
CA TYR A 258 -0.01 8.94 -10.80
C TYR A 258 -0.28 7.47 -11.13
N ASN A 259 0.77 6.70 -11.42
CA ASN A 259 0.62 5.27 -11.71
C ASN A 259 0.02 4.51 -10.51
N TYR A 260 0.47 4.83 -9.30
CA TYR A 260 -0.01 4.15 -8.12
C TYR A 260 -1.44 4.55 -7.76
N PHE A 261 -1.81 5.83 -7.76
CA PHE A 261 -3.12 6.29 -7.27
C PHE A 261 -4.21 6.40 -8.34
N VAL A 262 -3.87 6.59 -9.62
CA VAL A 262 -4.85 6.92 -10.68
C VAL A 262 -5.03 5.79 -11.67
N SER A 263 -4.01 5.45 -12.46
CA SER A 263 -4.13 4.51 -13.58
C SER A 263 -2.79 3.90 -13.96
N ASP A 264 -2.80 2.65 -14.45
CA ASP A 264 -1.61 2.00 -15.02
C ASP A 264 -1.14 2.67 -16.33
N THR A 265 -2.03 3.38 -17.04
CA THR A 265 -1.70 4.06 -18.30
C THR A 265 -1.22 5.49 -18.03
N PRO A 266 0.03 5.85 -18.39
CA PRO A 266 0.57 7.18 -18.10
C PRO A 266 -0.17 8.28 -18.87
N ASN A 267 -0.43 9.39 -18.21
CA ASN A 267 -0.97 10.62 -18.81
C ASN A 267 0.02 11.77 -18.59
N GLU A 268 0.66 12.24 -19.67
CA GLU A 268 1.71 13.26 -19.60
C GLU A 268 1.20 14.60 -19.06
N GLU A 269 -0.04 15.00 -19.37
CA GLU A 269 -0.63 16.26 -18.89
C GLU A 269 -0.86 16.22 -17.37
N ALA A 270 -1.39 15.10 -16.87
CA ALA A 270 -1.60 14.90 -15.43
C ALA A 270 -0.26 14.83 -14.66
N ILE A 271 0.75 14.15 -15.23
CA ILE A 271 2.08 14.08 -14.63
C ILE A 271 2.74 15.47 -14.63
N ALA A 272 2.61 16.24 -15.71
CA ALA A 272 3.13 17.61 -15.77
C ALA A 272 2.49 18.53 -14.72
N PHE A 273 1.17 18.39 -14.51
CA PHE A 273 0.44 19.11 -13.46
C PHE A 273 1.00 18.81 -12.07
N LEU A 274 1.19 17.53 -11.74
CA LEU A 274 1.75 17.10 -10.46
C LEU A 274 3.22 17.51 -10.31
N ALA A 275 4.01 17.46 -11.39
CA ALA A 275 5.41 17.87 -11.36
C ALA A 275 5.56 19.37 -11.10
N GLU A 276 4.63 20.18 -11.58
CA GLU A 276 4.57 21.60 -11.24
C GLU A 276 4.20 21.82 -9.77
N GLU A 277 3.26 21.04 -9.23
CA GLU A 277 2.91 21.11 -7.81
C GLU A 277 4.10 20.71 -6.92
N TYR A 278 4.83 19.66 -7.27
CA TYR A 278 6.08 19.28 -6.59
C TYR A 278 7.06 20.47 -6.53
N ARG A 279 7.25 21.19 -7.63
CA ARG A 279 8.17 22.34 -7.66
C ARG A 279 7.68 23.51 -6.81
N LYS A 280 6.38 23.77 -6.79
CA LYS A 280 5.77 24.84 -6.00
C LYS A 280 5.83 24.56 -4.50
N SER A 281 5.56 23.32 -4.12
CA SER A 281 5.51 22.87 -2.72
C SER A 281 6.87 22.46 -2.15
N ASN A 282 7.95 22.56 -2.94
CA ASN A 282 9.29 22.09 -2.60
C ASN A 282 9.31 20.58 -2.24
N GLY A 283 8.55 19.79 -3.01
CA GLY A 283 8.49 18.34 -2.91
C GLY A 283 7.59 17.81 -1.80
N ASP A 284 6.66 18.61 -1.27
CA ASP A 284 5.69 18.15 -0.27
C ASP A 284 4.67 17.18 -0.88
N ILE A 285 4.76 15.91 -0.46
CA ILE A 285 3.92 14.82 -0.97
C ILE A 285 2.47 14.99 -0.53
N ARG A 286 2.20 15.58 0.65
CA ARG A 286 0.85 15.90 1.11
C ARG A 286 0.16 16.84 0.13
N SER A 287 0.82 17.94 -0.25
CA SER A 287 0.29 18.88 -1.24
C SER A 287 0.02 18.20 -2.59
N MET A 288 0.95 17.35 -3.05
CA MET A 288 0.79 16.61 -4.31
C MET A 288 -0.41 15.66 -4.29
N LEU A 289 -0.59 14.87 -3.22
CA LEU A 289 -1.72 13.95 -3.11
C LEU A 289 -3.04 14.68 -3.00
N ARG A 290 -3.07 15.79 -2.25
CA ARG A 290 -4.26 16.66 -2.20
C ARG A 290 -4.60 17.20 -3.59
N ALA A 291 -3.62 17.71 -4.33
CA ALA A 291 -3.83 18.21 -5.70
C ALA A 291 -4.29 17.10 -6.65
N LEU A 292 -3.74 15.88 -6.51
CA LEU A 292 -4.12 14.71 -7.28
C LEU A 292 -5.59 14.35 -7.05
N PHE A 293 -6.00 14.16 -5.79
CA PHE A 293 -7.38 13.77 -5.47
C PHE A 293 -8.41 14.89 -5.78
N MET A 294 -8.00 16.15 -5.72
CA MET A 294 -8.89 17.27 -6.07
C MET A 294 -9.03 17.51 -7.57
N SER A 295 -8.15 16.94 -8.39
CA SER A 295 -8.09 17.18 -9.84
C SER A 295 -9.30 16.65 -10.61
N ASP A 296 -9.60 17.27 -11.75
CA ASP A 296 -10.67 16.82 -12.64
C ASP A 296 -10.37 15.47 -13.29
N PHE A 297 -9.09 15.16 -13.56
CA PHE A 297 -8.71 13.88 -14.15
C PHE A 297 -8.94 12.72 -13.18
N PHE A 298 -8.75 12.92 -11.87
CA PHE A 298 -9.04 11.89 -10.86
C PHE A 298 -10.54 11.71 -10.64
N LYS A 299 -11.31 12.80 -10.76
CA LYS A 299 -12.77 12.78 -10.60
C LYS A 299 -13.51 12.27 -11.84
N SER A 300 -12.82 12.08 -12.96
CA SER A 300 -13.43 11.53 -14.19
C SER A 300 -13.84 10.08 -13.99
N GLU A 301 -14.99 9.70 -14.54
CA GLU A 301 -15.45 8.30 -14.54
C GLU A 301 -14.55 7.40 -15.40
N ASP A 302 -13.76 7.98 -16.33
CA ASP A 302 -12.85 7.24 -17.21
C ASP A 302 -11.73 6.51 -16.44
N VAL A 303 -11.36 7.00 -15.25
CA VAL A 303 -10.32 6.39 -14.41
C VAL A 303 -10.89 5.43 -13.37
N TRP A 304 -12.22 5.33 -13.26
CA TRP A 304 -12.85 4.40 -12.33
C TRP A 304 -12.65 2.97 -12.84
N TYR A 305 -12.16 2.08 -11.98
CA TYR A 305 -11.88 0.68 -12.35
C TYR A 305 -10.82 0.54 -13.47
N ALA A 306 -10.00 1.58 -13.69
CA ALA A 306 -8.95 1.58 -14.71
C ALA A 306 -7.67 0.87 -14.25
N LYS A 307 -7.56 0.52 -12.97
CA LYS A 307 -6.39 -0.14 -12.38
C LYS A 307 -6.75 -1.48 -11.77
N VAL A 308 -5.90 -2.48 -11.96
CA VAL A 308 -6.02 -3.78 -11.28
C VAL A 308 -5.64 -3.60 -9.80
N LYS A 309 -6.49 -4.07 -8.88
CA LYS A 309 -6.15 -4.08 -7.45
C LYS A 309 -4.90 -4.91 -7.21
N SER A 310 -3.92 -4.35 -6.49
CA SER A 310 -2.81 -5.15 -5.96
C SER A 310 -3.39 -6.26 -5.06
N PRO A 311 -2.69 -7.40 -4.92
CA PRO A 311 -3.17 -8.46 -4.03
C PRO A 311 -3.47 -7.99 -2.61
N THR A 312 -2.62 -7.12 -2.04
CA THR A 312 -2.89 -6.50 -0.74
C THR A 312 -4.16 -5.65 -0.74
N GLU A 313 -4.40 -4.85 -1.78
CA GLU A 313 -5.64 -4.06 -1.90
C GLU A 313 -6.89 -4.94 -1.93
N LEU A 314 -6.84 -6.06 -2.65
CA LEU A 314 -7.96 -6.99 -2.76
C LEU A 314 -8.24 -7.69 -1.42
N VAL A 315 -7.22 -8.27 -0.80
CA VAL A 315 -7.34 -9.07 0.43
C VAL A 315 -7.76 -8.18 1.60
N VAL A 316 -7.10 -7.03 1.80
CA VAL A 316 -7.46 -6.08 2.87
C VAL A 316 -8.85 -5.52 2.64
N GLY A 317 -9.17 -5.11 1.41
CA GLY A 317 -10.48 -4.53 1.10
C GLY A 317 -11.62 -5.51 1.31
N THR A 318 -11.42 -6.79 0.97
CA THR A 318 -12.42 -7.82 1.23
C THR A 318 -12.58 -8.12 2.71
N ALA A 319 -11.47 -8.21 3.46
CA ALA A 319 -11.52 -8.38 4.91
C ALA A 319 -12.24 -7.23 5.61
N ARG A 320 -12.01 -5.98 5.17
CA ARG A 320 -12.74 -4.79 5.65
C ARG A 320 -14.23 -4.87 5.33
N LEU A 321 -14.58 -5.27 4.11
CA LEU A 321 -15.98 -5.40 3.68
C LEU A 321 -16.73 -6.47 4.49
N ALA A 322 -16.11 -7.62 4.73
CA ALA A 322 -16.67 -8.68 5.56
C ALA A 322 -16.70 -8.29 7.05
N GLY A 323 -15.96 -7.28 7.48
CA GLY A 323 -15.79 -6.94 8.90
C GLY A 323 -14.99 -8.00 9.65
N SER A 324 -14.10 -8.71 8.94
CA SER A 324 -13.22 -9.73 9.50
C SER A 324 -12.02 -9.08 10.20
N PHE A 325 -11.39 -9.82 11.12
CA PHE A 325 -10.16 -9.39 11.80
C PHE A 325 -10.27 -8.05 12.55
N THR A 326 -11.45 -7.71 13.11
CA THR A 326 -11.63 -6.55 14.01
C THR A 326 -10.93 -6.72 15.36
N THR A 327 -10.51 -7.95 15.66
CA THR A 327 -9.66 -8.30 16.79
C THR A 327 -8.46 -9.11 16.28
N PRO A 328 -7.31 -9.10 16.99
CA PRO A 328 -6.16 -9.88 16.58
C PRO A 328 -6.47 -11.38 16.61
N GLN A 329 -6.31 -12.06 15.48
CA GLN A 329 -6.51 -13.50 15.34
C GLN A 329 -5.30 -14.11 14.62
N TRP A 330 -4.97 -15.37 14.91
CA TRP A 330 -3.76 -16.03 14.36
C TRP A 330 -3.89 -16.43 12.89
N ASP A 331 -5.12 -16.63 12.43
CA ASP A 331 -5.48 -16.98 11.05
C ASP A 331 -5.34 -15.79 10.08
N ILE A 332 -5.03 -14.58 10.56
CA ILE A 332 -4.67 -13.44 9.70
C ILE A 332 -3.44 -13.74 8.83
N THR A 333 -2.61 -14.68 9.26
CA THR A 333 -1.50 -15.23 8.47
C THR A 333 -1.97 -15.82 7.14
N ASN A 334 -3.20 -16.35 7.09
CA ASN A 334 -3.79 -16.86 5.85
C ASN A 334 -4.05 -15.72 4.86
N LEU A 335 -4.54 -14.56 5.31
CA LEU A 335 -4.69 -13.38 4.44
C LEU A 335 -3.34 -12.90 3.89
N ALA A 336 -2.29 -12.89 4.73
CA ALA A 336 -0.95 -12.55 4.26
C ALA A 336 -0.43 -13.57 3.22
N SER A 337 -0.74 -14.85 3.43
CA SER A 337 -0.39 -15.93 2.50
C SER A 337 -1.16 -15.83 1.19
N ASP A 338 -2.45 -15.47 1.23
CA ASP A 338 -3.27 -15.23 0.04
C ASP A 338 -2.66 -14.12 -0.82
N ALA A 339 -2.26 -13.00 -0.21
CA ALA A 339 -1.56 -11.93 -0.93
C ALA A 339 -0.24 -12.41 -1.57
N ASN A 340 0.51 -13.28 -0.88
CA ASN A 340 1.72 -13.91 -1.41
C ASN A 340 1.42 -14.82 -2.62
N PHE A 341 0.43 -15.71 -2.54
CA PHE A 341 0.06 -16.60 -3.65
C PHE A 341 -0.44 -15.85 -4.89
N MET A 342 -0.93 -14.63 -4.72
CA MET A 342 -1.28 -13.71 -5.80
C MET A 342 -0.10 -12.86 -6.31
N GLY A 343 1.10 -13.03 -5.74
CA GLY A 343 2.36 -12.42 -6.18
C GLY A 343 2.88 -11.25 -5.32
N GLN A 344 2.17 -10.84 -4.26
CA GLN A 344 2.56 -9.72 -3.41
C GLN A 344 2.82 -10.17 -1.96
N GLU A 345 3.99 -10.76 -1.72
CA GLU A 345 4.45 -11.05 -0.37
C GLU A 345 4.88 -9.75 0.33
N ILE A 346 4.02 -9.23 1.19
CA ILE A 346 4.26 -7.97 1.93
C ILE A 346 5.54 -8.12 2.78
N LEU A 347 6.36 -7.07 2.86
CA LEU A 347 7.68 -7.04 3.50
C LEU A 347 8.77 -7.85 2.79
N ASN A 348 8.46 -8.45 1.63
CA ASN A 348 9.42 -9.21 0.84
C ASN A 348 9.25 -8.96 -0.67
N PRO A 349 9.50 -7.72 -1.16
CA PRO A 349 9.56 -7.48 -2.60
C PRO A 349 10.59 -8.39 -3.30
N PRO A 350 10.30 -8.90 -4.51
CA PRO A 350 11.15 -9.87 -5.18
C PRO A 350 12.49 -9.29 -5.67
N THR A 351 12.53 -8.01 -6.03
CA THR A 351 13.71 -7.32 -6.57
C THR A 351 13.81 -5.88 -6.04
N VAL A 352 14.90 -5.18 -6.37
CA VAL A 352 15.08 -3.74 -6.07
C VAL A 352 14.05 -2.86 -6.79
N GLU A 353 13.49 -3.32 -7.91
CA GLU A 353 12.43 -2.62 -8.63
C GLU A 353 11.06 -2.71 -7.92
N GLY A 354 10.96 -3.54 -6.87
CA GLY A 354 9.76 -3.75 -6.09
C GLY A 354 8.86 -4.84 -6.67
N TRP A 355 7.55 -4.63 -6.57
CA TRP A 355 6.56 -5.54 -7.15
C TRP A 355 6.14 -5.09 -8.54
N HIS A 356 5.75 -6.08 -9.35
CA HIS A 356 5.05 -5.87 -10.61
C HIS A 356 3.74 -5.09 -10.42
N THR A 357 3.17 -4.54 -11.49
CA THR A 357 1.93 -3.74 -11.41
C THR A 357 0.97 -4.04 -12.55
N GLY A 358 -0.29 -3.63 -12.40
CA GLY A 358 -1.30 -3.74 -13.44
C GLY A 358 -1.68 -5.18 -13.77
N THR A 359 -1.75 -5.50 -15.07
CA THR A 359 -2.24 -6.80 -15.56
C THR A 359 -1.34 -7.99 -15.20
N GLU A 360 -0.10 -7.74 -14.80
CA GLU A 360 0.83 -8.79 -14.34
C GLU A 360 0.34 -9.47 -13.04
N TRP A 361 -0.56 -8.83 -12.30
CA TRP A 361 -1.24 -9.43 -11.15
C TRP A 361 -2.31 -10.47 -11.49
N VAL A 362 -2.65 -10.60 -12.79
CA VAL A 362 -3.75 -11.46 -13.25
C VAL A 362 -3.23 -12.40 -14.33
N ASP A 363 -2.88 -13.60 -13.89
CA ASP A 363 -2.69 -14.78 -14.73
C ASP A 363 -3.73 -15.86 -14.39
N THR A 364 -3.70 -17.00 -15.09
CA THR A 364 -4.70 -18.06 -14.90
C THR A 364 -4.67 -18.68 -13.50
N GLY A 365 -3.54 -18.65 -12.79
CA GLY A 365 -3.42 -19.22 -11.44
C GLY A 365 -3.83 -18.21 -10.37
N THR A 366 -3.22 -17.04 -10.42
CA THR A 366 -3.50 -15.91 -9.50
C THR A 366 -4.95 -15.47 -9.58
N LEU A 367 -5.62 -15.50 -10.75
CA LEU A 367 -7.04 -15.18 -10.84
C LEU A 367 -7.91 -16.12 -9.99
N VAL A 368 -7.59 -17.43 -9.96
CA VAL A 368 -8.32 -18.40 -9.15
C VAL A 368 -8.12 -18.11 -7.66
N GLU A 369 -6.89 -17.83 -7.24
CA GLU A 369 -6.59 -17.46 -5.84
C GLU A 369 -7.32 -16.18 -5.42
N ARG A 370 -7.33 -15.16 -6.29
CA ARG A 370 -8.03 -13.88 -6.05
C ARG A 370 -9.53 -14.07 -5.81
N VAL A 371 -10.17 -14.88 -6.66
CA VAL A 371 -11.60 -15.19 -6.55
C VAL A 371 -11.86 -16.02 -5.30
N ASN A 372 -11.06 -17.06 -5.05
CA ASN A 372 -11.21 -17.95 -3.90
C ASN A 372 -11.05 -17.21 -2.57
N SER A 373 -10.00 -16.39 -2.43
CA SER A 373 -9.76 -15.60 -1.22
C SER A 373 -10.91 -14.64 -0.95
N SER A 374 -11.39 -13.94 -1.99
CA SER A 374 -12.49 -12.99 -1.85
C SER A 374 -13.80 -13.68 -1.47
N ALA A 375 -14.13 -14.79 -2.14
CA ALA A 375 -15.33 -15.57 -1.89
C ALA A 375 -15.32 -16.29 -0.53
N LEU A 376 -14.15 -16.74 -0.06
CA LEU A 376 -13.99 -17.39 1.24
C LEU A 376 -14.28 -16.41 2.38
N VAL A 377 -13.72 -15.20 2.32
CA VAL A 377 -13.86 -14.19 3.37
C VAL A 377 -15.29 -13.67 3.46
N ILE A 378 -15.95 -13.38 2.33
CA ILE A 378 -17.34 -12.89 2.33
C ILE A 378 -18.37 -14.01 2.53
N GLY A 379 -17.99 -15.26 2.26
CA GLY A 379 -18.86 -16.44 2.35
C GLY A 379 -19.24 -16.84 3.76
N ASP A 380 -18.58 -16.28 4.78
CA ASP A 380 -18.87 -16.58 6.18
C ASP A 380 -19.96 -15.64 6.72
N VAL A 381 -21.17 -16.18 6.86
CA VAL A 381 -22.36 -15.48 7.39
C VAL A 381 -22.18 -15.00 8.83
N LEU A 382 -21.20 -15.55 9.57
CA LEU A 382 -20.90 -15.13 10.94
C LEU A 382 -20.11 -13.83 11.00
N GLN A 383 -19.55 -13.37 9.87
CA GLN A 383 -18.75 -12.17 9.83
C GLN A 383 -19.61 -10.91 10.09
N PRO A 384 -19.14 -9.99 10.96
CA PRO A 384 -19.94 -8.82 11.37
C PRO A 384 -20.42 -7.94 10.21
N GLY A 385 -19.59 -7.74 9.18
CA GLY A 385 -19.93 -6.95 8.00
C GLY A 385 -21.00 -7.61 7.13
N VAL A 386 -20.89 -8.93 6.93
CA VAL A 386 -21.91 -9.73 6.22
C VAL A 386 -23.25 -9.67 6.95
N GLN A 387 -23.25 -9.85 8.27
CA GLN A 387 -24.46 -9.70 9.07
C GLN A 387 -25.03 -8.28 9.02
N ALA A 388 -24.20 -7.25 8.98
CA ALA A 388 -24.64 -5.86 8.85
C ALA A 388 -25.33 -5.62 7.50
N MET A 389 -24.77 -6.15 6.40
CA MET A 389 -25.38 -6.10 5.06
C MET A 389 -26.74 -6.80 5.03
N ILE A 390 -26.82 -8.03 5.53
CA ILE A 390 -28.07 -8.80 5.61
C ILE A 390 -29.11 -8.06 6.46
N ARG A 391 -28.74 -7.57 7.65
CA ARG A 391 -29.66 -6.81 8.52
C ARG A 391 -30.19 -5.56 7.83
N ARG A 392 -29.37 -4.91 7.00
CA ARG A 392 -29.77 -3.72 6.25
C ARG A 392 -30.79 -4.03 5.16
N LEU A 393 -30.61 -5.13 4.42
CA LEU A 393 -31.60 -5.62 3.47
C LEU A 393 -32.93 -5.91 4.17
N LYS A 394 -32.89 -6.69 5.27
CA LYS A 394 -34.08 -7.01 6.08
C LYS A 394 -34.85 -5.80 6.58
N ASN A 395 -34.14 -4.75 7.00
CA ASN A 395 -34.76 -3.55 7.55
C ASN A 395 -35.37 -2.65 6.47
N ARG A 396 -34.99 -2.82 5.21
CA ARG A 396 -35.38 -1.95 4.10
C ARG A 396 -36.60 -2.49 3.37
N GLN A 397 -36.66 -3.81 3.13
CA GLN A 397 -37.79 -4.45 2.46
C GLN A 397 -37.97 -5.91 2.90
N ASP A 398 -39.22 -6.38 2.92
CA ASP A 398 -39.55 -7.76 3.33
C ASP A 398 -39.16 -8.82 2.29
N SER A 399 -39.23 -8.48 1.00
CA SER A 399 -38.82 -9.35 -0.10
C SER A 399 -38.19 -8.57 -1.25
N TYR A 400 -37.33 -9.23 -2.02
CA TYR A 400 -36.61 -8.64 -3.15
C TYR A 400 -36.80 -9.49 -4.41
N GLN A 401 -37.06 -8.82 -5.53
CA GLN A 401 -36.91 -9.45 -6.84
C GLN A 401 -35.43 -9.57 -7.21
N PRO A 402 -35.04 -10.50 -8.12
CA PRO A 402 -33.64 -10.76 -8.45
C PRO A 402 -32.84 -9.53 -8.88
N ASP A 403 -33.44 -8.64 -9.68
CA ASP A 403 -32.84 -7.38 -10.14
C ASP A 403 -32.61 -6.40 -8.98
N GLU A 404 -33.63 -6.18 -8.16
CA GLU A 404 -33.55 -5.32 -6.98
C GLU A 404 -32.50 -5.82 -5.97
N LEU A 405 -32.42 -7.14 -5.78
CA LEU A 405 -31.46 -7.75 -4.88
C LEU A 405 -30.02 -7.54 -5.36
N VAL A 406 -29.78 -7.68 -6.67
CA VAL A 406 -28.45 -7.46 -7.26
C VAL A 406 -28.02 -6.01 -7.06
N ASP A 407 -28.90 -5.05 -7.35
CA ASP A 407 -28.59 -3.62 -7.21
C ASP A 407 -28.29 -3.23 -5.75
N GLU A 408 -29.07 -3.73 -4.79
CA GLU A 408 -28.82 -3.46 -3.37
C GLU A 408 -27.55 -4.15 -2.88
N CYS A 409 -27.25 -5.37 -3.33
CA CYS A 409 -25.98 -6.04 -3.01
C CYS A 409 -24.77 -5.29 -3.60
N LEU A 410 -24.84 -4.81 -4.84
CA LEU A 410 -23.80 -3.99 -5.48
C LEU A 410 -23.56 -2.69 -4.72
N LEU A 411 -24.61 -2.08 -4.19
CA LEU A 411 -24.52 -0.90 -3.33
C LEU A 411 -23.84 -1.22 -1.99
N LEU A 412 -24.19 -2.35 -1.37
CA LEU A 412 -23.66 -2.78 -0.07
C LEU A 412 -22.18 -3.18 -0.12
N VAL A 413 -21.69 -3.71 -1.23
CA VAL A 413 -20.25 -4.03 -1.43
C VAL A 413 -19.37 -2.80 -1.70
N GLY A 414 -19.86 -1.60 -1.37
CA GLY A 414 -19.14 -0.33 -1.52
C GLY A 414 -19.44 0.41 -2.82
N GLY A 415 -20.68 0.30 -3.32
CA GLY A 415 -21.13 1.00 -4.53
C GLY A 415 -20.40 0.53 -5.78
N LEU A 416 -20.32 -0.79 -5.98
CA LEU A 416 -19.64 -1.37 -7.14
C LEU A 416 -20.48 -1.15 -8.40
N GLN A 417 -19.91 -0.44 -9.38
CA GLN A 417 -20.49 -0.32 -10.71
C GLN A 417 -19.99 -1.46 -11.59
N VAL A 418 -20.92 -2.17 -12.22
CA VAL A 418 -20.63 -3.29 -13.11
C VAL A 418 -21.12 -2.98 -14.52
N SER A 419 -20.52 -3.61 -15.53
CA SER A 419 -21.02 -3.50 -16.90
C SER A 419 -22.40 -4.13 -17.05
N ASP A 420 -23.20 -3.64 -18.01
CA ASP A 420 -24.55 -4.17 -18.29
C ASP A 420 -24.55 -5.70 -18.48
N GLY A 421 -23.55 -6.24 -19.18
CA GLY A 421 -23.43 -7.68 -19.39
C GLY A 421 -23.04 -8.48 -18.13
N THR A 422 -22.30 -7.88 -17.19
CA THR A 422 -22.05 -8.50 -15.88
C THR A 422 -23.31 -8.43 -15.02
N HIS A 423 -24.02 -7.30 -15.03
CA HIS A 423 -25.29 -7.11 -14.33
C HIS A 423 -26.33 -8.14 -14.76
N GLU A 424 -26.57 -8.29 -16.07
CA GLU A 424 -27.51 -9.27 -16.62
C GLU A 424 -27.21 -10.69 -16.11
N ARG A 425 -25.94 -11.10 -16.06
CA ARG A 425 -25.53 -12.42 -15.56
C ARG A 425 -25.73 -12.58 -14.06
N LEU A 426 -25.52 -11.52 -13.27
CA LEU A 426 -25.81 -11.53 -11.84
C LEU A 426 -27.31 -11.67 -11.59
N VAL A 427 -28.14 -10.99 -12.38
CA VAL A 427 -29.60 -11.11 -12.31
C VAL A 427 -30.07 -12.50 -12.76
N GLU A 428 -29.50 -13.07 -13.83
CA GLU A 428 -29.76 -14.46 -14.24
C GLU A 428 -29.38 -15.46 -13.14
N PHE A 429 -28.25 -15.24 -12.45
CA PHE A 429 -27.84 -16.06 -11.32
C PHE A 429 -28.84 -15.95 -10.16
N ALA A 430 -29.20 -14.72 -9.77
CA ALA A 430 -30.18 -14.45 -8.72
C ALA A 430 -31.59 -14.97 -9.07
N ALA A 431 -31.95 -15.03 -10.35
CA ALA A 431 -33.23 -15.59 -10.80
C ALA A 431 -33.38 -17.08 -10.46
N ASN A 432 -32.28 -17.82 -10.26
CA ASN A 432 -32.33 -19.20 -9.78
C ASN A 432 -32.84 -19.32 -8.34
N PHE A 433 -32.72 -18.25 -7.54
CA PHE A 433 -33.24 -18.18 -6.18
C PHE A 433 -34.74 -17.86 -6.15
N GLY A 434 -35.26 -17.21 -7.20
CA GLY A 434 -36.60 -16.65 -7.22
C GLY A 434 -36.71 -15.38 -6.37
N GLU A 435 -37.88 -15.15 -5.79
CA GLU A 435 -38.09 -14.06 -4.83
C GLU A 435 -37.41 -14.40 -3.50
N VAL A 436 -36.50 -13.53 -3.05
CA VAL A 436 -35.82 -13.69 -1.77
C VAL A 436 -36.62 -12.95 -0.71
N SER A 437 -37.25 -13.69 0.21
CA SER A 437 -38.10 -13.13 1.27
C SER A 437 -37.52 -13.34 2.65
N PHE A 438 -37.42 -12.26 3.43
CA PHE A 438 -37.03 -12.30 4.83
C PHE A 438 -38.23 -12.52 5.78
N THR A 439 -39.40 -12.85 5.23
CA THR A 439 -40.60 -13.22 5.98
C THR A 439 -41.27 -14.45 5.36
N PRO A 440 -41.78 -15.42 6.15
CA PRO A 440 -41.70 -15.55 7.61
C PRO A 440 -40.32 -16.03 8.12
N GLU A 441 -40.09 -16.04 9.44
CA GLU A 441 -38.78 -16.32 10.08
C GLU A 441 -38.13 -17.65 9.67
N ASP A 442 -38.92 -18.63 9.24
CA ASP A 442 -38.46 -19.94 8.77
C ASP A 442 -37.78 -19.90 7.40
N ALA A 443 -38.08 -18.90 6.56
CA ALA A 443 -37.43 -18.68 5.27
C ALA A 443 -36.12 -17.88 5.38
N VAL A 444 -35.92 -17.17 6.50
CA VAL A 444 -34.83 -16.20 6.68
C VAL A 444 -33.45 -16.82 6.50
N SER A 445 -33.20 -18.00 7.07
CA SER A 445 -31.88 -18.65 6.98
C SER A 445 -31.52 -19.06 5.55
N CYS A 446 -32.50 -19.46 4.75
CA CYS A 446 -32.32 -19.75 3.33
C CYS A 446 -31.98 -18.47 2.56
N SER A 447 -32.73 -17.39 2.82
CA SER A 447 -32.50 -16.10 2.18
C SER A 447 -31.17 -15.46 2.56
N GLU A 448 -30.72 -15.61 3.81
CA GLU A 448 -29.38 -15.20 4.24
C GLU A 448 -28.29 -15.90 3.43
N GLN A 449 -28.44 -17.20 3.22
CA GLN A 449 -27.49 -17.99 2.42
C GLN A 449 -27.49 -17.56 0.95
N GLN A 450 -28.67 -17.30 0.37
CA GLN A 450 -28.80 -16.82 -1.01
C GLN A 450 -28.13 -15.46 -1.22
N VAL A 451 -28.28 -14.54 -0.25
CA VAL A 451 -27.58 -13.24 -0.26
C VAL A 451 -26.07 -13.46 -0.24
N VAL A 452 -25.57 -14.35 0.61
CA VAL A 452 -24.13 -14.64 0.72
C VAL A 452 -23.59 -15.25 -0.57
N GLU A 453 -24.31 -16.20 -1.17
CA GLU A 453 -23.95 -16.78 -2.48
C GLU A 453 -23.88 -15.70 -3.57
N LEU A 454 -24.83 -14.77 -3.59
CA LEU A 454 -24.80 -13.64 -4.52
C LEU A 454 -23.59 -12.72 -4.27
N LEU A 455 -23.29 -12.38 -3.01
CA LEU A 455 -22.12 -11.59 -2.65
C LEU A 455 -20.81 -12.26 -3.11
N GLN A 456 -20.68 -13.58 -2.95
CA GLN A 456 -19.53 -14.34 -3.44
C GLN A 456 -19.35 -14.21 -4.96
N VAL A 457 -20.44 -14.31 -5.72
CA VAL A 457 -20.39 -14.14 -7.19
C VAL A 457 -20.06 -12.70 -7.57
N ILE A 458 -20.58 -11.71 -6.86
CA ILE A 458 -20.25 -10.29 -7.09
C ILE A 458 -18.75 -10.04 -6.87
N LEU A 459 -18.15 -10.59 -5.81
CA LEU A 459 -16.70 -10.43 -5.55
C LEU A 459 -15.83 -11.22 -6.54
N ALA A 460 -16.39 -12.21 -7.24
CA ALA A 460 -15.72 -12.92 -8.32
C ALA A 460 -15.73 -12.16 -9.65
N THR A 461 -16.46 -11.05 -9.77
CA THR A 461 -16.53 -10.25 -11.00
C THR A 461 -15.21 -9.58 -11.32
N ARG A 462 -14.99 -9.29 -12.61
CA ARG A 462 -13.82 -8.54 -13.06
C ARG A 462 -13.79 -7.16 -12.40
N GLU A 463 -14.93 -6.49 -12.32
CA GLU A 463 -15.06 -5.14 -11.80
C GLU A 463 -14.64 -5.05 -10.33
N TYR A 464 -14.92 -6.07 -9.51
CA TYR A 464 -14.42 -6.12 -8.14
C TYR A 464 -12.89 -6.28 -8.05
N GLN A 465 -12.26 -6.90 -9.04
CA GLN A 465 -10.80 -7.05 -9.11
C GLN A 465 -10.09 -5.75 -9.53
N MET A 466 -10.85 -4.74 -9.99
CA MET A 466 -10.37 -3.43 -10.42
C MET A 466 -10.69 -2.36 -9.35
N ALA A 467 -10.01 -1.21 -9.39
CA ALA A 467 -10.16 -0.13 -8.42
C ALA A 467 -10.39 1.25 -9.05
#